data_AF-A0A3E4W3N3-F1
#
_entry.id   AF-A0A3E4W3N3-F1
#
_cell.length_a   1.000
_cell.length_b   1.000
_cell.length_c   1.000
_cell.angle_alpha   90.00
_cell.angle_beta   90.00
_cell.angle_gamma   90.00
#
_symmetry.space_group_name_H-M   'P 1'
#
loop_
_entity.id
_entity.type
_entity.pdbx_description
1 polymer ?
#
loop_
_entity_poly.entity_id
_entity_poly.type
_entity_poly.pdbx_seq_one_letter_code
_entity_poly.pdbx_strand_id
1 'polypeptide(L)'
;MKFDKKKALTMPKEALRYNDDSIKSAKAIGQYLNERADLAGVTFKPELTNVSFEKSLEIYAGSAVGVIALCRMAHRLGCEVVVREITEHGLDEMKSEEELQAEKESCEREARINKKLNDLGI
;
A
#
# COMPACT_ATOMS: atom_id res chain seq x y z
N MET A 1 16.10 -14.28 10.46
CA MET A 1 16.65 -14.40 9.09
C MET A 1 16.93 -13.01 8.54
N LYS A 2 17.95 -12.86 7.69
CA LYS A 2 18.30 -11.59 7.02
C LYS A 2 17.54 -11.53 5.69
N PHE A 3 16.97 -10.36 5.37
CA PHE A 3 16.20 -10.12 4.13
C PHE A 3 17.02 -10.50 2.88
N ASP A 4 16.52 -11.45 2.07
CA ASP A 4 17.11 -11.78 0.77
C ASP A 4 16.44 -10.99 -0.35
N LYS A 5 16.95 -9.76 -0.54
CA LYS A 5 16.47 -8.83 -1.58
C LYS A 5 16.52 -9.46 -2.98
N LYS A 6 17.60 -10.18 -3.29
CA LYS A 6 17.82 -10.75 -4.63
C LYS A 6 16.78 -11.81 -4.92
N LYS A 7 16.43 -12.63 -3.92
CA LYS A 7 15.35 -13.61 -4.04
C LYS A 7 14.00 -12.94 -4.22
N ALA A 8 13.65 -11.93 -3.44
CA ALA A 8 12.37 -11.22 -3.58
C ALA A 8 12.20 -10.57 -4.96
N LEU A 9 13.24 -9.91 -5.49
CA LEU A 9 13.19 -9.21 -6.77
C LEU A 9 13.15 -10.12 -8.00
N THR A 10 13.59 -11.38 -7.86
CA THR A 10 13.63 -12.37 -8.95
C THR A 10 12.37 -13.23 -9.04
N MET A 11 11.44 -13.09 -8.10
CA MET A 11 10.19 -13.84 -8.12
C MET A 11 9.28 -13.38 -9.29
N PRO A 12 8.45 -14.28 -9.85
CA PRO A 12 7.52 -13.95 -10.94
C PRO A 12 6.65 -12.74 -10.59
N LYS A 13 6.52 -11.79 -11.54
CA LYS A 13 5.78 -10.53 -11.40
C LYS A 13 4.36 -10.62 -11.97
N GLU A 14 3.76 -11.81 -11.96
CA GLU A 14 2.41 -12.01 -12.47
C GLU A 14 1.45 -11.05 -11.75
N ALA A 15 0.69 -10.29 -12.53
CA ALA A 15 -0.33 -9.42 -11.98
C ALA A 15 -1.43 -10.30 -11.38
N LEU A 16 -1.69 -10.14 -10.08
CA LEU A 16 -2.82 -10.83 -9.48
C LEU A 16 -4.12 -10.30 -10.06
N ARG A 17 -4.98 -11.24 -10.43
CA ARG A 17 -6.37 -10.96 -10.79
C ARG A 17 -7.22 -11.18 -9.55
N TYR A 18 -7.93 -10.15 -9.13
CA TYR A 18 -8.77 -10.17 -7.96
C TYR A 18 -10.26 -10.13 -8.34
N ASN A 19 -11.13 -10.43 -7.37
CA ASN A 19 -12.58 -10.47 -7.59
C ASN A 19 -13.16 -9.05 -7.73
N ASP A 20 -14.37 -8.91 -8.27
CA ASP A 20 -15.11 -7.63 -8.29
C ASP A 20 -15.58 -7.16 -6.89
N ASP A 21 -15.20 -7.89 -5.83
CA ASP A 21 -15.50 -7.60 -4.43
C ASP A 21 -14.27 -7.05 -3.71
N SER A 22 -14.36 -5.80 -3.23
CA SER A 22 -13.26 -5.10 -2.58
C SER A 22 -12.67 -5.81 -1.35
N ILE A 23 -13.49 -6.52 -0.57
CA ILE A 23 -13.03 -7.22 0.64
C ILE A 23 -12.30 -8.50 0.24
N LYS A 24 -12.85 -9.24 -0.74
CA LYS A 24 -12.18 -10.43 -1.27
C LYS A 24 -10.87 -10.07 -1.96
N SER A 25 -10.81 -8.94 -2.66
CA SER A 25 -9.58 -8.42 -3.28
C SER A 25 -8.54 -8.05 -2.24
N ALA A 26 -8.91 -7.30 -1.20
CA ALA A 26 -7.99 -6.97 -0.10
C ALA A 26 -7.43 -8.24 0.58
N LYS A 27 -8.26 -9.26 0.79
CA LYS A 27 -7.83 -10.55 1.34
C LYS A 27 -6.85 -11.28 0.43
N ALA A 28 -7.12 -11.35 -0.87
CA ALA A 28 -6.23 -11.99 -1.82
C ALA A 28 -4.88 -11.25 -1.94
N ILE A 29 -4.89 -9.90 -1.91
CA ILE A 29 -3.67 -9.08 -1.84
C ILE A 29 -2.86 -9.45 -0.60
N GLY A 30 -3.51 -9.47 0.57
CA GLY A 30 -2.88 -9.80 1.85
C GLY A 30 -2.23 -11.17 1.86
N GLN A 31 -2.97 -12.19 1.43
CA GLN A 31 -2.49 -13.57 1.35
C GLN A 31 -1.29 -13.70 0.41
N TYR A 32 -1.37 -13.07 -0.77
CA TYR A 32 -0.26 -13.08 -1.71
C TYR A 32 0.98 -12.41 -1.14
N LEU A 33 0.86 -11.23 -0.51
CA LEU A 33 2.00 -10.55 0.11
C LEU A 33 2.64 -11.40 1.21
N ASN A 34 1.82 -12.06 2.05
CA ASN A 34 2.33 -12.94 3.10
C ASN A 34 3.08 -14.15 2.53
N GLU A 35 2.50 -14.83 1.53
CA GLU A 35 3.13 -15.98 0.87
C GLU A 35 4.47 -15.60 0.22
N ARG A 36 4.54 -14.41 -0.39
CA ARG A 36 5.77 -13.88 -0.99
C ARG A 36 6.81 -13.52 0.07
N ALA A 37 6.39 -12.97 1.21
CA ALA A 37 7.27 -12.71 2.34
C ALA A 37 7.88 -14.02 2.87
N ASP A 38 7.05 -15.04 3.07
CA ASP A 38 7.45 -16.36 3.54
C ASP A 38 8.44 -17.02 2.57
N LEU A 39 8.12 -17.04 1.26
CA LEU A 39 9.00 -17.58 0.23
C LEU A 39 10.34 -16.83 0.17
N ALA A 40 10.36 -15.52 0.39
CA ALA A 40 11.57 -14.72 0.42
C ALA A 40 12.35 -14.85 1.75
N GLY A 41 11.78 -15.50 2.77
CA GLY A 41 12.37 -15.58 4.11
C GLY A 41 12.39 -14.24 4.83
N VAL A 42 11.37 -13.41 4.58
CA VAL A 42 11.29 -12.01 5.00
C VAL A 42 10.18 -11.85 6.00
N THR A 43 10.51 -11.22 7.12
CA THR A 43 9.50 -10.57 7.98
C THR A 43 9.58 -9.09 7.66
N PHE A 44 8.53 -8.53 7.07
CA PHE A 44 8.45 -7.09 6.85
C PHE A 44 8.42 -6.40 8.21
N LYS A 45 9.49 -5.66 8.48
CA LYS A 45 9.60 -4.87 9.71
C LYS A 45 9.13 -3.43 9.43
N PRO A 46 8.72 -2.69 10.47
CA PRO A 46 8.32 -1.30 10.32
C PRO A 46 9.40 -0.46 9.65
N GLU A 47 10.68 -0.72 9.91
CA GLU A 47 11.78 0.08 9.34
C GLU A 47 11.96 -0.08 7.82
N LEU A 48 11.34 -1.10 7.21
CA LEU A 48 11.39 -1.34 5.77
C LEU A 48 10.14 -0.88 5.02
N THR A 49 9.05 -0.63 5.75
CA THR A 49 7.72 -0.44 5.15
C THR A 49 6.99 0.79 5.70
N ASN A 50 7.48 1.37 6.80
CA ASN A 50 6.78 2.35 7.64
C ASN A 50 5.39 1.85 8.10
N VAL A 51 5.21 0.53 8.20
CA VAL A 51 3.97 -0.10 8.65
C VAL A 51 4.25 -0.88 9.93
N SER A 52 3.50 -0.61 11.00
CA SER A 52 3.63 -1.37 12.25
C SER A 52 3.37 -2.87 12.04
N PHE A 53 3.83 -3.70 12.97
CA PHE A 53 3.60 -5.14 12.89
C PHE A 53 2.10 -5.47 12.89
N GLU A 54 1.31 -4.81 13.74
CA GLU A 54 -0.14 -4.98 13.84
C GLU A 54 -0.83 -4.59 12.53
N LYS A 55 -0.41 -3.48 11.92
CA LYS A 55 -0.94 -3.04 10.62
C LYS A 55 -0.54 -3.96 9.48
N SER A 56 0.64 -4.57 9.55
CA SER A 56 1.04 -5.60 8.59
C SER A 56 0.16 -6.84 8.71
N LEU A 57 -0.20 -7.27 9.93
CA LEU A 57 -1.14 -8.36 10.14
C LEU A 57 -2.54 -8.04 9.61
N GLU A 58 -3.04 -6.81 9.76
CA GLU A 58 -4.30 -6.38 9.15
C GLU A 58 -4.26 -6.50 7.61
N ILE A 59 -3.13 -6.15 6.98
CA ILE A 59 -2.95 -6.30 5.54
C ILE A 59 -2.98 -7.79 5.16
N TYR A 60 -2.19 -8.63 5.81
CA TYR A 60 -2.15 -10.08 5.52
C TYR A 60 -3.49 -10.78 5.74
N ALA A 61 -4.23 -10.36 6.76
CA ALA A 61 -5.56 -10.87 7.04
C ALA A 61 -6.63 -10.35 6.06
N GLY A 62 -6.32 -9.33 5.26
CA GLY A 62 -7.28 -8.66 4.37
C GLY A 62 -8.27 -7.74 5.08
N SER A 63 -7.99 -7.34 6.32
CA SER A 63 -8.84 -6.46 7.13
C SER A 63 -8.39 -4.99 7.10
N ALA A 64 -7.25 -4.68 6.46
CA ALA A 64 -6.75 -3.32 6.34
C ALA A 64 -7.73 -2.42 5.56
N VAL A 65 -8.37 -1.49 6.28
CA VAL A 65 -9.40 -0.58 5.75
C VAL A 65 -8.89 0.24 4.57
N GLY A 66 -7.63 0.69 4.62
CA GLY A 66 -7.00 1.45 3.54
C GLY A 66 -6.89 0.66 2.23
N VAL A 67 -6.53 -0.62 2.30
CA VAL A 67 -6.43 -1.51 1.12
C VAL A 67 -7.82 -1.78 0.54
N ILE A 68 -8.82 -2.02 1.39
CA ILE A 68 -10.21 -2.19 0.97
C ILE A 68 -10.72 -0.93 0.25
N ALA A 69 -10.45 0.26 0.81
CA ALA A 69 -10.82 1.52 0.21
C ALA A 69 -10.16 1.73 -1.16
N LEU A 70 -8.86 1.42 -1.30
CA LEU A 70 -8.15 1.45 -2.57
C LEU A 70 -8.82 0.54 -3.61
N CYS A 71 -9.16 -0.70 -3.24
CA CYS A 71 -9.85 -1.64 -4.14
C CYS A 71 -11.20 -1.07 -4.58
N ARG A 72 -11.98 -0.47 -3.66
CA ARG A 72 -13.28 0.16 -4.00
C ARG A 72 -13.12 1.31 -4.98
N MET A 73 -12.10 2.15 -4.80
CA MET A 73 -11.84 3.27 -5.72
C MET A 73 -11.47 2.76 -7.10
N ALA A 74 -10.56 1.79 -7.19
CA ALA A 74 -10.16 1.17 -8.45
C ALA A 74 -11.35 0.53 -9.18
N HIS A 75 -12.19 -0.24 -8.46
CA HIS A 75 -13.39 -0.85 -9.04
C HIS A 75 -14.37 0.21 -9.57
N ARG A 76 -14.61 1.29 -8.81
CA ARG A 76 -15.53 2.37 -9.22
C ARG A 76 -15.04 3.13 -10.44
N LEU A 77 -13.73 3.23 -10.62
CA LEU A 77 -13.11 3.92 -11.75
C LEU A 77 -12.85 2.98 -12.94
N GLY A 78 -13.09 1.68 -12.80
CA GLY A 78 -12.79 0.68 -13.83
C GLY A 78 -11.29 0.59 -14.14
N CYS A 79 -10.44 0.82 -13.13
CA CYS A 79 -8.98 0.86 -13.28
C CYS A 79 -8.30 -0.39 -12.73
N GLU A 80 -7.19 -0.78 -13.34
CA GLU A 80 -6.25 -1.75 -12.78
C GLU A 80 -5.22 -1.05 -11.88
N VAL A 81 -4.92 -1.64 -10.73
CA VAL A 81 -3.84 -1.16 -9.84
C VAL A 81 -2.62 -2.05 -10.04
N VAL A 82 -1.55 -1.48 -10.57
CA VAL A 82 -0.30 -2.20 -10.86
C VAL A 82 0.83 -1.59 -10.04
N VAL A 83 1.45 -2.41 -9.18
CA VAL A 83 2.62 -2.00 -8.38
C VAL A 83 3.89 -2.47 -9.08
N ARG A 84 4.80 -1.55 -9.41
CA ARG A 84 6.10 -1.85 -10.03
C ARG A 84 7.20 -1.05 -9.33
N GLU A 85 8.34 -1.69 -9.10
CA GLU A 85 9.56 -0.98 -8.74
C GLU A 85 10.07 -0.24 -9.99
N ILE A 86 10.18 1.08 -9.94
CA ILE A 86 10.80 1.89 -11.01
C ILE A 86 12.27 2.05 -10.65
N THR A 87 13.10 1.19 -11.22
CA THR A 87 14.56 1.21 -11.01
C THR A 87 15.23 2.13 -12.02
N GLU A 88 15.15 3.43 -11.81
CA GLU A 88 16.13 4.37 -12.37
C GLU A 88 16.84 5.16 -11.26
N HIS A 89 16.17 5.52 -10.15
CA HIS A 89 16.79 6.15 -8.97
C HIS A 89 16.13 5.84 -7.59
N GLY A 90 15.13 4.95 -7.51
CA GLY A 90 14.12 4.99 -6.45
C GLY A 90 14.28 4.11 -5.20
N LEU A 91 15.44 4.09 -4.54
CA LEU A 91 15.55 3.51 -3.17
C LEU A 91 15.93 4.52 -2.09
N ASP A 92 16.39 5.72 -2.46
CA ASP A 92 16.68 6.80 -1.51
C ASP A 92 15.46 7.66 -1.16
N GLU A 93 14.28 7.37 -1.74
CA GLU A 93 13.06 8.19 -1.58
C GLU A 93 11.92 7.48 -0.84
N MET A 94 12.20 6.44 -0.03
CA MET A 94 11.19 6.06 0.96
C MET A 94 11.14 7.14 2.02
N LYS A 95 10.19 8.07 1.86
CA LYS A 95 9.93 9.15 2.81
C LYS A 95 9.89 8.58 4.23
N SER A 96 10.56 9.23 5.17
CA SER A 96 10.51 8.83 6.57
C SER A 96 9.06 8.86 7.08
N GLU A 97 8.79 8.17 8.19
CA GLU A 97 7.46 8.21 8.83
C GLU A 97 7.03 9.66 9.17
N GLU A 98 8.01 10.51 9.51
CA GLU A 98 7.80 11.93 9.79
C GLU A 98 7.44 12.72 8.52
N GLU A 99 8.10 12.45 7.40
CA GLU A 99 7.80 13.06 6.11
C GLU A 99 6.41 12.64 5.59
N LEU A 100 6.04 11.36 5.76
CA LEU A 100 4.72 10.85 5.43
C LEU A 100 3.62 11.48 6.29
N GLN A 101 3.89 11.65 7.60
CA GLN A 101 2.96 12.26 8.53
C GLN A 101 2.78 13.76 8.23
N ALA A 102 3.86 14.48 7.95
CA ALA A 102 3.81 15.89 7.56
C ALA A 102 3.02 16.10 6.26
N GLU A 103 3.21 15.23 5.27
CA GLU A 103 2.48 15.29 3.99
C GLU A 103 0.98 14.98 4.18
N LYS A 104 0.65 13.99 5.00
CA LYS A 104 -0.73 13.70 5.39
C LYS A 104 -1.41 14.91 6.03
N GLU A 105 -0.73 15.55 6.99
CA GLU A 105 -1.24 16.74 7.67
C GLU A 105 -1.43 17.93 6.72
N SER A 106 -0.52 18.10 5.75
CA SER A 106 -0.63 19.10 4.70
C SER A 106 -1.86 18.85 3.83
N CYS A 107 -2.03 17.62 3.36
CA CYS A 107 -3.17 17.21 2.52
C CYS A 107 -4.51 17.38 3.26
N GLU A 108 -4.58 17.01 4.53
CA GLU A 108 -5.77 17.25 5.37
C GLU A 108 -6.06 18.74 5.62
N ARG A 109 -5.03 19.58 5.65
CA ARG A 109 -5.16 21.03 5.78
C ARG A 109 -5.71 21.64 4.50
N GLU A 110 -5.17 21.25 3.35
CA GLU A 110 -5.68 21.67 2.04
C GLU A 110 -7.13 21.23 1.82
N ALA A 111 -7.46 19.97 2.15
CA ALA A 111 -8.84 19.48 2.06
C ALA A 111 -9.81 20.31 2.92
N ARG A 112 -9.38 20.73 4.11
CA ARG A 112 -10.17 21.63 4.99
C ARG A 112 -10.34 23.02 4.41
N ILE A 113 -9.30 23.57 3.76
CA ILE A 113 -9.37 24.89 3.10
C ILE A 113 -10.31 24.83 1.90
N ASN A 114 -10.14 23.84 1.03
CA ASN A 114 -10.98 23.66 -0.17
C ASN A 114 -12.45 23.45 0.20
N LYS A 115 -12.73 22.70 1.27
CA LYS A 115 -14.10 22.57 1.79
C LYS A 115 -14.67 23.92 2.21
N LYS A 116 -13.91 24.75 2.96
CA LYS A 116 -14.37 26.08 3.38
C LYS A 116 -14.61 27.02 2.20
N LEU A 117 -13.77 26.98 1.17
CA LEU A 117 -13.95 27.77 -0.05
C LEU A 117 -15.24 27.37 -0.77
N ASN A 118 -15.46 26.08 -0.96
CA ASN A 118 -16.71 25.55 -1.53
C ASN A 118 -17.95 25.95 -0.70
N ASP A 119 -17.87 25.87 0.64
CA ASP A 119 -18.96 26.28 1.53
C ASP A 119 -19.25 27.80 1.47
N LEU A 120 -18.26 28.60 1.06
CA LEU A 120 -18.39 30.05 0.82
C LEU A 120 -18.82 30.40 -0.61
N GLY A 121 -18.97 29.41 -1.50
CA GLY A 121 -19.34 29.61 -2.89
C GLY A 121 -18.26 30.26 -3.76
N ILE A 122 -16.98 30.11 -3.37
CA ILE A 122 -15.80 30.59 -4.11
C ILE A 122 -15.04 29.40 -4.68
#